data_AF-A0A920JSH7-F1
#
_entry.id   AF-A0A920JSH7-F1
#
_cell.length_a   1.000
_cell.length_b   1.000
_cell.length_c   1.000
_cell.angle_alpha   90.00
_cell.angle_beta   90.00
_cell.angle_gamma   90.00
#
_symmetry.space_group_name_H-M   'P 1'
#
loop_
_entity.id
_entity.type
_entity.pdbx_description
1 polymer ?
#
loop_
_entity_poly.entity_id
_entity_poly.type
_entity_poly.pdbx_seq_one_letter_code
_entity_poly.pdbx_strand_id
1 'polypeptide(L)'
;MLYNHVRMNSFFLKHISKTLFLVFSLAVVAQPQLNKDYVLIPEGLVKDEGITEIFGYWCPACFSFENTVQDIRDRRPDIAINQVPAGNETIARLYYTIKALNLGEEAHMNVYKDWQLKRQSFRTESDMAAFAKRHGYNEQKFMEVYRSFGVG
;
A
#
# COMPACT_ATOMS: atom_id res chain seq x y z
N MET A 1 80.28 -5.06 16.69
CA MET A 1 80.38 -5.73 15.38
C MET A 1 79.86 -7.15 15.57
N LEU A 2 78.82 -7.71 14.95
CA LEU A 2 78.05 -7.40 13.74
C LEU A 2 76.68 -8.09 13.85
N TYR A 3 75.65 -7.36 13.43
CA TYR A 3 74.42 -7.76 12.72
C TYR A 3 73.90 -9.22 12.71
N ASN A 4 72.65 -9.34 13.20
CA ASN A 4 71.49 -10.11 12.71
C ASN A 4 71.61 -10.84 11.35
N HIS A 5 71.10 -12.08 11.32
CA HIS A 5 70.14 -12.50 10.28
C HIS A 5 69.39 -13.78 10.70
N VAL A 6 68.20 -13.62 11.29
CA VAL A 6 67.18 -14.69 11.28
C VAL A 6 66.57 -14.70 9.88
N ARG A 7 66.84 -15.77 9.13
CA ARG A 7 66.26 -16.01 7.81
C ARG A 7 64.79 -16.44 8.00
N MET A 8 63.89 -15.48 7.97
CA MET A 8 62.45 -15.77 8.00
C MET A 8 62.04 -16.29 6.62
N ASN A 9 61.52 -17.51 6.59
CA ASN A 9 61.18 -18.25 5.37
C ASN A 9 60.05 -17.55 4.61
N SER A 10 60.33 -17.03 3.41
CA SER A 10 59.41 -16.20 2.60
C SER A 10 58.23 -16.95 1.97
N PHE A 11 58.07 -18.24 2.30
CA PHE A 11 57.02 -19.09 1.74
C PHE A 11 55.65 -18.87 2.39
N PHE A 12 55.64 -18.51 3.68
CA PHE A 12 54.39 -18.30 4.44
C PHE A 12 53.70 -16.96 4.11
N LEU A 13 54.45 -15.96 3.66
CA LEU A 13 53.90 -14.62 3.35
C LEU A 13 53.16 -14.55 2.00
N LYS A 14 53.40 -15.50 1.07
CA LYS A 14 52.84 -15.45 -0.29
C LYS A 14 51.47 -16.10 -0.44
N HIS A 15 51.04 -16.94 0.51
CA HIS A 15 49.75 -17.63 0.41
C HIS A 15 48.61 -16.90 1.12
N ILE A 16 48.92 -15.99 2.05
CA ILE A 16 47.91 -15.17 2.74
C ILE A 16 47.34 -14.07 1.80
N SER A 17 48.07 -13.72 0.74
CA SER A 17 47.69 -12.64 -0.18
C SER A 17 46.60 -13.02 -1.21
N LYS A 18 46.23 -14.30 -1.36
CA LYS A 18 45.31 -14.73 -2.42
C LYS A 18 43.95 -15.24 -1.93
N THR A 19 43.68 -15.17 -0.62
CA THR A 19 42.46 -15.76 -0.03
C THR A 19 41.75 -14.78 0.91
N LEU A 20 41.69 -13.49 0.57
CA LEU A 20 40.96 -12.49 1.39
C LEU A 20 40.10 -11.52 0.58
N PHE A 21 39.82 -11.80 -0.70
CA PHE A 21 38.88 -10.98 -1.48
C PHE A 21 37.53 -11.69 -1.64
N LEU A 22 36.91 -12.06 -0.52
CA LEU A 22 35.57 -12.65 -0.52
C LEU A 22 34.83 -12.24 0.76
N VAL A 23 34.73 -10.94 1.01
CA VAL A 23 33.96 -10.43 2.15
C VAL A 23 33.23 -9.15 1.75
N PHE A 24 31.91 -9.19 1.94
CA PHE A 24 30.97 -8.09 2.11
C PHE A 24 30.49 -7.36 0.84
N SER A 25 29.60 -8.02 0.09
CA SER A 25 28.46 -7.32 -0.49
C SER A 25 27.44 -7.02 0.62
N LEU A 26 27.66 -5.97 1.42
CA LEU A 26 26.55 -5.40 2.18
C LEU A 26 25.60 -4.76 1.17
N ALA A 27 24.41 -5.33 1.01
CA ALA A 27 23.31 -4.59 0.43
C ALA A 27 23.03 -3.41 1.39
N VAL A 28 23.58 -2.23 1.07
CA VAL A 28 23.20 -0.98 1.74
C VAL A 28 21.77 -0.68 1.28
N VAL A 29 20.80 -1.18 2.03
CA VAL A 29 19.42 -0.71 1.91
C VAL A 29 19.39 0.64 2.62
N ALA A 30 19.14 1.72 1.88
CA ALA A 30 18.99 3.03 2.46
C ALA A 30 17.85 3.00 3.48
N GLN A 31 18.12 3.44 4.71
CA GLN A 31 17.07 3.61 5.73
C GLN A 31 16.23 4.85 5.41
N PRO A 32 14.91 4.83 5.67
CA PRO A 32 14.05 5.99 5.45
C PRO A 32 14.49 7.16 6.34
N GLN A 33 14.49 8.36 5.77
CA GLN A 33 14.97 9.59 6.41
C GLN A 33 13.81 10.56 6.67
N LEU A 34 13.71 11.06 7.90
CA LEU A 34 12.75 12.09 8.30
C LEU A 34 12.95 13.37 7.48
N ASN A 35 11.84 13.98 7.04
CA ASN A 35 11.77 15.16 6.17
C ASN A 35 12.30 14.96 4.75
N LYS A 36 12.55 13.70 4.35
CA LYS A 36 12.89 13.34 2.97
C LYS A 36 11.94 12.27 2.44
N ASP A 37 11.87 11.14 3.13
CA ASP A 37 11.04 9.99 2.71
C ASP A 37 9.69 9.99 3.45
N TYR A 38 9.65 10.56 4.66
CA TYR A 38 8.42 10.68 5.46
C TYR A 38 8.45 11.93 6.35
N VAL A 39 7.27 12.31 6.83
CA VAL A 39 7.09 13.37 7.85
C VAL A 39 6.31 12.79 9.03
N LEU A 40 6.47 13.41 10.21
CA LEU A 40 5.63 13.09 11.36
C LEU A 40 4.26 13.75 11.20
N ILE A 41 3.21 12.96 11.36
CA ILE A 41 1.84 13.46 11.35
C ILE A 41 1.53 14.02 12.74
N PRO A 42 0.95 15.24 12.86
CA PRO A 42 0.47 15.76 14.13
C PRO A 42 -0.45 14.77 14.86
N GLU A 43 -0.36 14.73 16.19
CA GLU A 43 -1.19 13.86 17.02
C GLU A 43 -2.69 14.13 16.80
N GLY A 44 -3.49 13.06 16.83
CA GLY A 44 -4.95 13.11 16.73
C GLY A 44 -5.52 13.17 15.30
N LEU A 45 -4.69 13.28 14.27
CA LEU A 45 -5.15 13.27 12.87
C LEU A 45 -5.49 11.88 12.35
N VAL A 46 -4.69 10.87 12.70
CA VAL A 46 -4.95 9.46 12.39
C VAL A 46 -5.35 8.78 13.70
N LYS A 47 -6.56 8.23 13.74
CA LYS A 47 -7.14 7.61 14.94
C LYS A 47 -7.03 6.10 14.95
N ASP A 48 -7.04 5.49 13.77
CA ASP A 48 -6.99 4.04 13.63
C ASP A 48 -5.55 3.53 13.73
N GLU A 49 -5.36 2.37 14.36
CA GLU A 49 -4.06 1.70 14.43
C GLU A 49 -3.65 1.11 13.07
N GLY A 50 -2.35 0.99 12.83
CA GLY A 50 -1.80 0.38 11.61
C GLY A 50 -1.51 1.39 10.50
N ILE A 51 -1.70 0.97 9.26
CA ILE A 51 -1.41 1.77 8.07
C ILE A 51 -2.71 2.38 7.57
N THR A 52 -2.77 3.71 7.49
CA THR A 52 -3.90 4.41 6.89
C THR A 52 -3.54 4.90 5.50
N GLU A 53 -4.28 4.44 4.49
CA GLU A 53 -4.16 4.89 3.11
C GLU A 53 -5.27 5.90 2.79
N ILE A 54 -4.89 7.07 2.31
CA ILE A 54 -5.83 8.02 1.70
C ILE A 54 -5.82 7.80 0.18
N PHE A 55 -6.91 7.26 -0.37
CA PHE A 55 -7.00 6.88 -1.78
C PHE A 55 -8.12 7.63 -2.51
N GLY A 56 -8.10 7.62 -3.84
CA GLY A 56 -9.22 8.10 -4.65
C GLY A 56 -9.47 7.24 -5.88
N TYR A 57 -10.73 6.92 -6.19
CA TYR A 57 -11.05 6.09 -7.37
C TYR A 57 -10.70 6.76 -8.71
N TRP A 58 -10.56 8.10 -8.72
CA TRP A 58 -10.11 8.86 -9.90
C TRP A 58 -8.58 8.88 -10.08
N CYS A 59 -7.82 8.45 -9.08
CA CYS A 59 -6.36 8.53 -9.05
C CYS A 59 -5.72 7.29 -9.68
N PRO A 60 -5.00 7.40 -10.82
CA PRO A 60 -4.37 6.25 -11.47
C PRO A 60 -3.27 5.60 -10.63
N ALA A 61 -2.51 6.41 -9.88
CA ALA A 61 -1.48 5.90 -8.98
C ALA A 61 -2.09 5.03 -7.87
N CYS A 62 -3.22 5.47 -7.31
CA CYS A 62 -3.96 4.75 -6.28
C CYS A 62 -4.47 3.41 -6.82
N PHE A 63 -5.05 3.38 -8.03
CA PHE A 63 -5.46 2.13 -8.66
C PHE A 63 -4.29 1.15 -8.86
N SER A 64 -3.12 1.65 -9.27
CA SER A 64 -1.92 0.81 -9.40
C SER A 64 -1.39 0.35 -8.04
N PHE A 65 -1.61 1.12 -6.98
CA PHE A 65 -1.09 0.85 -5.63
C PHE A 65 -1.87 -0.26 -4.91
N GLU A 66 -3.09 -0.59 -5.35
CA GLU A 66 -3.86 -1.70 -4.77
C GLU A 66 -3.10 -3.03 -4.76
N ASN A 67 -2.23 -3.29 -5.75
CA ASN A 67 -1.37 -4.48 -5.72
C ASN A 67 -0.40 -4.47 -4.52
N THR A 68 0.14 -3.31 -4.19
CA THR A 68 1.00 -3.14 -3.00
C THR A 68 0.19 -3.31 -1.73
N VAL A 69 -1.03 -2.79 -1.68
CA VAL A 69 -1.94 -2.97 -0.53
C VAL A 69 -2.21 -4.46 -0.28
N GLN A 70 -2.54 -5.22 -1.33
CA GLN A 70 -2.74 -6.67 -1.21
C GLN A 70 -1.46 -7.38 -0.76
N ASP A 71 -0.31 -7.05 -1.34
CA ASP A 71 0.97 -7.64 -0.93
C ASP A 71 1.31 -7.38 0.54
N ILE A 72 0.97 -6.19 1.07
CA ILE A 72 1.13 -5.89 2.50
C ILE A 72 0.16 -6.76 3.33
N ARG A 73 -1.11 -6.87 2.95
CA ARG A 73 -2.09 -7.71 3.67
C ARG A 73 -1.63 -9.16 3.75
N ASP A 74 -1.10 -9.69 2.66
CA ASP A 74 -0.63 -11.08 2.58
C ASP A 74 0.64 -11.30 3.41
N ARG A 75 1.60 -10.38 3.36
CA ARG A 75 2.89 -10.53 4.06
C ARG A 75 2.81 -10.16 5.53
N ARG A 76 1.91 -9.24 5.90
CA ARG A 76 1.79 -8.63 7.23
C ARG A 76 0.34 -8.64 7.71
N PRO A 77 -0.27 -9.84 7.89
CA PRO A 77 -1.64 -9.96 8.36
C PRO A 77 -1.82 -9.44 9.80
N ASP A 78 -0.73 -9.22 10.53
CA ASP A 78 -0.69 -8.61 11.86
C ASP A 78 -0.94 -7.09 11.84
N ILE A 79 -0.82 -6.45 10.67
CA ILE A 79 -1.01 -5.00 10.52
C ILE A 79 -2.39 -4.73 9.91
N ALA A 80 -3.18 -3.90 10.59
CA ALA A 80 -4.42 -3.37 10.03
C ALA A 80 -4.10 -2.36 8.91
N ILE A 81 -4.82 -2.47 7.78
CA ILE A 81 -4.80 -1.47 6.70
C ILE A 81 -6.16 -0.78 6.62
N ASN A 82 -6.18 0.51 6.94
CA ASN A 82 -7.35 1.36 6.94
C ASN A 82 -7.37 2.22 5.67
N GLN A 83 -8.25 1.89 4.72
CA GLN A 83 -8.41 2.70 3.52
C GLN A 83 -9.50 3.75 3.74
N VAL A 84 -9.15 5.01 3.49
CA VAL A 84 -10.04 6.18 3.63
C VAL A 84 -10.17 6.86 2.28
N PRO A 85 -11.39 6.98 1.72
CA PRO A 85 -11.59 7.62 0.44
C PRO A 85 -11.42 9.14 0.59
N ALA A 86 -10.52 9.72 -0.18
CA ALA A 86 -10.53 11.13 -0.47
C ALA A 86 -11.71 11.46 -1.41
N GLY A 87 -12.03 12.75 -1.53
CA GLY A 87 -13.01 13.26 -2.48
C GLY A 87 -14.26 13.79 -1.79
N ASN A 88 -15.40 13.68 -2.47
CA ASN A 88 -16.67 14.17 -1.98
C ASN A 88 -17.48 13.07 -1.28
N GLU A 89 -18.59 13.49 -0.68
CA GLU A 89 -19.50 12.61 0.04
C GLU A 89 -20.01 11.45 -0.82
N THR A 90 -20.32 11.67 -2.10
CA THR A 90 -20.76 10.63 -3.05
C THR A 90 -19.76 9.46 -3.11
N ILE A 91 -18.47 9.78 -3.21
CA ILE A 91 -17.40 8.76 -3.26
C ILE A 91 -17.22 8.08 -1.92
N ALA A 92 -17.27 8.84 -0.82
CA ALA A 92 -17.18 8.29 0.52
C ALA A 92 -18.33 7.30 0.79
N ARG A 93 -19.57 7.67 0.47
CA ARG A 93 -20.76 6.81 0.60
C ARG A 93 -20.62 5.54 -0.23
N LEU A 94 -20.14 5.63 -1.47
CA LEU A 94 -19.92 4.45 -2.31
C LEU A 94 -18.95 3.46 -1.65
N TYR A 95 -17.78 3.93 -1.20
CA TYR A 95 -16.80 3.08 -0.53
C TYR A 95 -17.35 2.45 0.76
N TYR A 96 -17.97 3.26 1.64
CA TYR A 96 -18.47 2.72 2.90
C TYR A 96 -19.72 1.86 2.73
N THR A 97 -20.49 2.02 1.64
CA THR A 97 -21.57 1.08 1.26
C THR A 97 -21.00 -0.28 0.93
N ILE A 98 -19.95 -0.34 0.11
CA ILE A 98 -19.23 -1.58 -0.23
C ILE A 98 -18.72 -2.27 1.05
N LYS A 99 -18.14 -1.50 1.98
CA LYS A 99 -17.65 -2.01 3.27
C LYS A 99 -18.79 -2.52 4.16
N ALA A 100 -19.85 -1.74 4.33
CA ALA A 100 -20.98 -2.07 5.20
C ALA A 100 -21.74 -3.32 4.72
N LEU A 101 -21.79 -3.55 3.42
CA LEU A 101 -22.38 -4.75 2.81
C LEU A 101 -21.42 -5.94 2.72
N ASN A 102 -20.18 -5.76 3.14
CA ASN A 102 -19.12 -6.78 3.06
C ASN A 102 -18.98 -7.38 1.65
N LEU A 103 -19.05 -6.54 0.60
CA LEU A 103 -18.93 -6.99 -0.79
C LEU A 103 -17.49 -7.37 -1.20
N GLY A 104 -16.54 -7.22 -0.27
CA GLY A 104 -15.16 -7.62 -0.44
C GLY A 104 -14.32 -6.68 -1.31
N GLU A 105 -13.07 -7.08 -1.49
CA GLU A 105 -12.05 -6.35 -2.25
C GLU A 105 -12.38 -6.25 -3.73
N GLU A 106 -13.01 -7.29 -4.30
CA GLU A 106 -13.38 -7.28 -5.71
C GLU A 106 -14.35 -6.13 -6.03
N ALA A 107 -15.27 -5.80 -5.13
CA ALA A 107 -16.18 -4.69 -5.31
C ALA A 107 -15.46 -3.33 -5.30
N HIS A 108 -14.46 -3.16 -4.43
CA HIS A 108 -13.58 -2.00 -4.42
C HIS A 108 -12.83 -1.85 -5.75
N MET A 109 -12.23 -2.95 -6.23
CA MET A 109 -11.54 -2.99 -7.52
C MET A 109 -12.46 -2.77 -8.72
N ASN A 110 -13.72 -3.19 -8.64
CA ASN A 110 -14.71 -2.96 -9.67
C ASN A 110 -15.05 -1.47 -9.82
N VAL A 111 -15.02 -0.68 -8.74
CA VAL A 111 -15.17 0.78 -8.85
C VAL A 111 -13.99 1.37 -9.61
N TYR A 112 -12.75 0.99 -9.28
CA TYR A 112 -11.58 1.44 -10.01
C TYR A 112 -11.63 1.10 -11.50
N LYS A 113 -11.98 -0.15 -11.84
CA LYS A 113 -12.09 -0.60 -13.24
C LYS A 113 -13.17 0.18 -13.99
N ASP A 114 -14.34 0.36 -13.38
CA ASP A 114 -15.44 1.11 -14.00
C ASP A 114 -15.07 2.59 -14.18
N TRP A 115 -14.38 3.20 -13.22
CA TRP A 115 -13.96 4.59 -13.28
C TRP A 115 -12.82 4.81 -14.30
N GLN A 116 -11.69 4.11 -14.11
CA GLN A 116 -10.44 4.36 -14.82
C GLN A 116 -10.47 3.77 -16.24
N LEU A 117 -10.99 2.55 -16.38
CA LEU A 117 -10.92 1.79 -17.63
C LEU A 117 -12.19 1.98 -18.47
N LYS A 118 -13.36 1.95 -17.83
CA LYS A 118 -14.65 2.05 -18.54
C LYS A 118 -15.27 3.45 -18.52
N ARG A 119 -14.62 4.41 -17.87
CA ARG A 119 -15.02 5.83 -17.82
C ARG A 119 -16.48 6.03 -17.40
N GLN A 120 -16.97 5.20 -16.48
CA GLN A 120 -18.33 5.32 -15.95
C GLN A 120 -18.44 6.53 -15.02
N SER A 121 -19.62 7.15 -15.00
CA SER A 121 -19.96 8.20 -14.04
C SER A 121 -20.28 7.60 -12.67
N PHE A 122 -19.98 8.34 -11.61
CA PHE A 122 -20.29 8.03 -10.21
C PHE A 122 -20.67 9.31 -9.48
N ARG A 123 -21.62 10.06 -10.04
CA ARG A 123 -22.02 11.40 -9.57
C ARG A 123 -23.42 11.40 -8.98
N THR A 124 -24.27 10.46 -9.39
CA THR A 124 -25.69 10.43 -9.02
C THR A 124 -26.07 9.11 -8.34
N GLU A 125 -27.21 9.06 -7.67
CA GLU A 125 -27.75 7.80 -7.14
C GLU A 125 -28.04 6.78 -8.25
N SER A 126 -28.47 7.24 -9.42
CA SER A 126 -28.70 6.39 -10.59
C SER A 126 -27.41 5.69 -11.02
N ASP A 127 -26.27 6.40 -10.96
CA ASP A 127 -24.97 5.81 -11.26
C ASP A 127 -24.61 4.68 -10.27
N MET A 128 -24.95 4.84 -8.99
CA MET A 128 -24.69 3.85 -7.93
C MET A 128 -25.58 2.61 -8.08
N ALA A 129 -26.87 2.82 -8.37
CA ALA A 129 -27.79 1.73 -8.68
C ALA A 129 -27.34 0.95 -9.93
N ALA A 130 -26.93 1.68 -10.97
CA ALA A 130 -26.39 1.07 -12.19
C ALA A 130 -25.09 0.31 -11.92
N PHE A 131 -24.19 0.81 -11.07
CA PHE A 131 -23.00 0.08 -10.64
C PHE A 131 -23.37 -1.24 -9.93
N ALA A 132 -24.28 -1.18 -8.96
CA ALA A 132 -24.73 -2.37 -8.24
C ALA A 132 -25.28 -3.43 -9.20
N LYS A 133 -26.15 -3.01 -10.13
CA LYS A 133 -26.72 -3.87 -11.16
C LYS A 133 -25.67 -4.45 -12.11
N ARG A 134 -24.71 -3.65 -12.57
CA ARG A 134 -23.65 -4.08 -13.52
C ARG A 134 -22.78 -5.21 -12.94
N HIS A 135 -22.56 -5.21 -11.63
CA HIS A 135 -21.72 -6.20 -10.95
C HIS A 135 -22.53 -7.26 -10.19
N GLY A 136 -23.85 -7.31 -10.40
CA GLY A 136 -24.72 -8.35 -9.84
C GLY A 136 -24.96 -8.24 -8.33
N TYR A 137 -24.72 -7.08 -7.71
CA TYR A 137 -25.06 -6.84 -6.31
C TYR A 137 -26.57 -6.66 -6.16
N ASN A 138 -27.11 -6.93 -4.97
CA ASN A 138 -28.52 -6.64 -4.68
C ASN A 138 -28.75 -5.11 -4.69
N GLU A 139 -29.27 -4.59 -5.80
CA GLU A 139 -29.47 -3.16 -6.03
C GLU A 139 -30.31 -2.50 -4.93
N GLN A 140 -31.40 -3.15 -4.50
CA GLN A 140 -32.27 -2.63 -3.45
C GLN A 140 -31.51 -2.47 -2.13
N LYS A 141 -30.79 -3.52 -1.70
CA LYS A 141 -29.99 -3.48 -0.46
C LYS A 141 -28.84 -2.50 -0.57
N PHE A 142 -28.20 -2.42 -1.74
CA PHE A 142 -27.12 -1.48 -2.01
C PHE A 142 -27.59 -0.03 -1.83
N MET A 143 -28.71 0.32 -2.46
CA MET A 143 -29.24 1.69 -2.41
C MET A 143 -29.83 2.05 -1.05
N GLU A 144 -30.37 1.07 -0.31
CA GLU A 144 -30.80 1.27 1.08
C GLU A 144 -29.62 1.73 1.95
N VAL A 145 -28.49 1.00 1.91
CA VAL A 145 -27.28 1.33 2.69
C VAL A 145 -26.63 2.62 2.18
N TYR A 146 -26.56 2.84 0.87
CA TYR A 146 -26.00 4.07 0.31
C TYR A 146 -26.76 5.33 0.79
N ARG A 147 -28.08 5.23 0.93
CA ARG A 147 -28.94 6.34 1.39
C ARG A 147 -28.93 6.53 2.90
N SER A 148 -28.66 5.48 3.69
CA SER A 148 -28.66 5.58 5.16
C SER A 148 -27.59 6.53 5.70
N PHE A 149 -26.54 6.82 4.93
CA PHE A 149 -25.53 7.84 5.27
C PHE A 149 -26.06 9.27 5.36
N GLY A 150 -27.29 9.55 4.89
CA GLY A 150 -27.90 10.90 4.92
C GLY A 150 -28.92 11.14 6.03
N VAL A 151 -29.06 10.23 6.99
CA VAL A 151 -30.08 10.32 8.07
C VAL A 151 -29.45 10.31 9.48
N GLY A 152 -28.17 10.69 9.57
CA GLY A 152 -27.45 10.90 10.84
C GLY A 152 -27.48 12.36 11.27
#